data_AF-A0A371Q118-F1
#
_entry.id   AF-A0A371Q118-F1
#
_cell.length_a   1.000
_cell.length_b   1.000
_cell.length_c   1.000
_cell.angle_alpha   90.00
_cell.angle_beta   90.00
_cell.angle_gamma   90.00
#
_symmetry.space_group_name_H-M   'P 1'
#
loop_
_entity.id
_entity.type
_entity.pdbx_description
1 polymer ?
#
loop_
_entity_poly.entity_id
_entity_poly.type
_entity_poly.pdbx_seq_one_letter_code
_entity_poly.pdbx_strand_id
1 'polypeptide(L)'
;MGDGFKTDVDELANFQRTLKQAESSLDEVRKSMKDTGSSDIGTKSLDDACNEFQEHWKYGVEQIHEKAKKLNEGLDKVNQNYREVEEALAAAFAKGEGKK
;
A
#
# COMPACT_ATOMS: atom_id res chain seq x y z
N MET A 1 20.27 -16.43 1.14
CA MET A 1 18.99 -16.18 1.82
C MET A 1 18.49 -14.74 1.69
N GLY A 2 19.35 -13.71 1.48
CA GLY A 2 18.89 -12.32 1.33
C GLY A 2 18.13 -11.97 0.03
N ASP A 3 18.26 -12.79 -1.03
CA ASP A 3 17.70 -12.48 -2.35
C ASP A 3 16.16 -12.65 -2.41
N GLY A 4 15.62 -13.61 -1.63
CA GLY A 4 14.17 -13.83 -1.52
C GLY A 4 13.46 -12.66 -0.84
N PHE A 5 14.00 -12.17 0.29
CA PHE A 5 13.43 -11.02 1.01
C PHE A 5 13.51 -9.71 0.23
N LYS A 6 14.56 -9.53 -0.57
CA LYS A 6 14.68 -8.36 -1.45
C LYS A 6 13.58 -8.38 -2.51
N THR A 7 13.34 -9.55 -3.11
CA THR A 7 12.24 -9.77 -4.05
C THR A 7 10.88 -9.50 -3.39
N ASP A 8 10.66 -9.98 -2.15
CA ASP A 8 9.40 -9.74 -1.43
C ASP A 8 9.14 -8.24 -1.18
N VAL A 9 10.17 -7.48 -0.79
CA VAL A 9 10.06 -6.03 -0.59
C VAL A 9 9.75 -5.30 -1.90
N ASP A 10 10.40 -5.69 -3.00
CA ASP A 10 10.15 -5.11 -4.32
C ASP A 10 8.71 -5.40 -4.81
N GLU A 11 8.19 -6.61 -4.56
CA GLU A 11 6.80 -6.98 -4.87
C GLU A 11 5.79 -6.19 -4.03
N LEU A 12 6.10 -5.92 -2.76
CA LEU A 12 5.23 -5.15 -1.87
C LEU A 12 5.23 -3.65 -2.22
N ALA A 13 6.37 -3.12 -2.69
CA ALA A 13 6.44 -1.78 -3.28
C ALA A 13 5.61 -1.69 -4.58
N ASN A 14 5.67 -2.72 -5.44
CA ASN A 14 4.82 -2.81 -6.63
C ASN A 14 3.34 -2.87 -6.27
N PHE A 15 2.97 -3.69 -5.28
CA PHE A 15 1.60 -3.78 -4.78
C PHE A 15 1.08 -2.42 -4.28
N GLN A 16 1.90 -1.67 -3.52
CA GLN A 16 1.55 -0.32 -3.10
C GLN A 16 1.32 0.62 -4.30
N ARG A 17 2.13 0.50 -5.35
CA ARG A 17 1.99 1.30 -6.58
C ARG A 17 0.68 0.97 -7.31
N THR A 18 0.34 -0.31 -7.42
CA THR A 18 -0.93 -0.76 -8.00
C THR A 18 -2.12 -0.23 -7.22
N LEU A 19 -2.06 -0.26 -5.88
CA LEU A 19 -3.14 0.29 -5.05
C LEU A 19 -3.33 1.80 -5.24
N LYS A 20 -2.24 2.57 -5.34
CA LYS A 20 -2.31 4.01 -5.65
C LYS A 20 -2.90 4.29 -7.03
N GLN A 21 -2.58 3.46 -8.02
CA GLN A 21 -3.18 3.57 -9.36
C GLN A 21 -4.68 3.25 -9.31
N ALA A 22 -5.07 2.20 -8.61
CA ALA A 22 -6.48 1.85 -8.42
C ALA A 22 -7.24 2.99 -7.71
N GLU A 23 -6.69 3.57 -6.64
CA GLU A 23 -7.23 4.75 -5.97
C GLU A 23 -7.45 5.92 -6.94
N SER A 24 -6.45 6.22 -7.79
CA SER A 24 -6.54 7.32 -8.76
C SER A 24 -7.62 7.07 -9.82
N SER A 25 -7.65 5.87 -10.40
CA SER A 25 -8.69 5.49 -11.38
C SER A 25 -10.09 5.49 -10.78
N LEU A 26 -10.22 5.13 -9.51
CA LEU A 26 -11.51 5.14 -8.82
C LEU A 26 -11.97 6.56 -8.46
N ASP A 27 -11.06 7.48 -8.15
CA ASP A 27 -11.39 8.90 -7.97
C ASP A 27 -11.84 9.55 -9.30
N GLU A 28 -11.24 9.15 -10.42
CA GLU A 28 -11.68 9.56 -11.76
C GLU A 28 -13.10 9.05 -12.08
N VAL A 29 -13.40 7.78 -11.79
CA VAL A 29 -14.74 7.21 -11.94
C VAL A 29 -15.75 7.92 -11.03
N ARG A 30 -15.38 8.23 -9.77
CA ARG A 30 -16.22 9.00 -8.85
C ARG A 30 -16.56 10.39 -9.43
N LYS A 31 -15.57 11.10 -9.95
CA LYS A 31 -15.78 12.41 -10.59
C LYS A 31 -16.72 12.29 -11.78
N SER A 32 -16.49 11.29 -12.63
CA SER A 32 -17.38 11.03 -13.78
C SER A 32 -18.82 10.73 -13.34
N MET A 33 -19.04 9.89 -12.32
CA MET A 33 -20.38 9.62 -11.80
C MET A 33 -21.08 10.86 -11.22
N LYS A 34 -20.32 11.75 -10.56
CA LYS A 34 -20.84 13.02 -10.04
C LYS A 34 -21.29 13.94 -11.18
N ASP A 35 -20.54 13.98 -12.27
CA ASP A 35 -20.87 14.79 -13.44
C ASP A 35 -22.14 14.28 -14.15
N THR A 36 -22.35 12.97 -14.21
CA THR A 36 -23.56 12.37 -14.85
C THR A 36 -24.83 12.51 -14.00
N GLY A 37 -24.73 12.54 -12.66
CA GLY A 37 -25.90 12.55 -11.77
C GLY A 37 -26.68 13.88 -11.75
N SER A 38 -26.03 15.00 -12.04
CA SER A 38 -26.63 16.32 -11.83
C SER A 38 -27.58 16.80 -12.94
N SER A 39 -27.72 16.07 -14.06
CA SER A 39 -28.58 16.49 -15.18
C SER A 39 -29.54 15.45 -15.75
N ASP A 40 -29.37 14.14 -15.52
CA ASP A 40 -30.11 13.13 -16.31
C ASP A 40 -31.03 12.16 -15.54
N ILE A 41 -31.02 12.10 -14.21
CA ILE A 41 -31.89 11.14 -13.49
C ILE A 41 -32.61 11.81 -12.33
N GLY A 42 -33.73 12.46 -12.62
CA GLY A 42 -34.55 13.27 -11.70
C GLY A 42 -35.25 12.51 -10.55
N THR A 43 -34.56 11.61 -9.84
CA THR A 43 -35.07 10.95 -8.64
C THR A 43 -34.07 11.06 -7.50
N LYS A 44 -34.43 11.85 -6.48
CA LYS A 44 -33.67 12.06 -5.23
C LYS A 44 -33.11 10.79 -4.60
N SER A 45 -33.84 9.67 -4.70
CA SER A 45 -33.39 8.37 -4.18
C SER A 45 -32.15 7.81 -4.88
N LEU A 46 -31.97 8.09 -6.18
CA LEU A 46 -30.79 7.65 -6.92
C LEU A 46 -29.59 8.52 -6.58
N ASP A 47 -29.80 9.84 -6.45
CA ASP A 47 -28.75 10.76 -6.00
C ASP A 47 -28.25 10.39 -4.61
N ASP A 48 -29.16 10.07 -3.68
CA ASP A 48 -28.82 9.64 -2.32
C ASP A 48 -28.04 8.32 -2.33
N ALA A 49 -28.46 7.32 -3.12
CA ALA A 49 -27.75 6.05 -3.26
C ALA A 49 -26.36 6.20 -3.92
N CYS A 50 -26.24 7.08 -4.92
CA CYS A 50 -24.97 7.42 -5.56
C CYS A 50 -24.03 8.10 -4.57
N ASN A 51 -24.53 9.05 -3.77
CA ASN A 51 -23.74 9.72 -2.73
C ASN A 51 -23.26 8.74 -1.66
N GLU A 52 -24.14 7.87 -1.16
CA GLU A 52 -23.79 6.84 -0.18
C GLU A 52 -22.73 5.89 -0.73
N PHE A 53 -22.92 5.39 -1.97
CA PHE A 53 -21.94 4.55 -2.64
C PHE A 53 -20.58 5.26 -2.75
N GLN A 54 -20.56 6.52 -3.18
CA GLN A 54 -19.32 7.29 -3.33
C GLN A 54 -18.56 7.48 -2.01
N GLU A 55 -19.27 7.73 -0.90
CA GLU A 55 -18.66 7.89 0.42
C GLU A 55 -18.12 6.58 0.98
N HIS A 56 -18.92 5.50 0.92
CA HIS A 56 -18.48 4.18 1.36
C HIS A 56 -17.30 3.66 0.54
N TRP A 57 -17.32 3.91 -0.77
CA TRP A 57 -16.26 3.51 -1.68
C TRP A 57 -14.96 4.27 -1.40
N LYS A 58 -15.03 5.60 -1.22
CA LYS A 58 -13.87 6.42 -0.84
C LYS A 58 -13.24 5.93 0.46
N TYR A 59 -14.06 5.70 1.49
CA TYR A 59 -13.58 5.18 2.76
C TYR A 59 -12.88 3.82 2.60
N GLY A 60 -13.46 2.91 1.81
CA GLY A 60 -12.85 1.60 1.55
C GLY A 60 -11.47 1.70 0.90
N VAL A 61 -11.32 2.60 -0.07
CA VAL A 61 -10.04 2.86 -0.75
C VAL A 61 -9.00 3.44 0.21
N GLU A 62 -9.36 4.45 1.01
CA GLU A 62 -8.48 5.02 2.04
C GLU A 62 -8.01 3.95 3.04
N GLN A 63 -8.90 3.06 3.48
CA GLN A 63 -8.54 1.97 4.39
C GLN A 63 -7.57 0.96 3.76
N ILE A 64 -7.73 0.64 2.48
CA ILE A 64 -6.81 -0.25 1.75
C ILE A 64 -5.44 0.42 1.64
N HIS A 65 -5.39 1.70 1.29
CA HIS A 65 -4.15 2.47 1.22
C HIS A 65 -3.39 2.45 2.54
N GLU A 66 -4.07 2.76 3.65
CA GLU A 66 -3.46 2.80 4.99
C GLU A 66 -2.92 1.43 5.42
N LYS A 67 -3.66 0.35 5.14
CA LYS A 67 -3.20 -1.01 5.45
C LYS A 67 -1.98 -1.40 4.61
N ALA A 68 -1.96 -1.07 3.33
CA ALA A 68 -0.83 -1.35 2.46
C ALA A 68 0.42 -0.57 2.86
N LYS A 69 0.27 0.70 3.25
CA LYS A 69 1.35 1.52 3.79
C LYS A 69 1.94 0.90 5.06
N LYS A 70 1.10 0.52 6.03
CA LYS A 70 1.54 -0.13 7.27
C LYS A 70 2.25 -1.46 7.01
N LEU A 71 1.77 -2.24 6.04
CA LEU A 71 2.42 -3.47 5.64
C LEU A 71 3.84 -3.19 5.12
N ASN A 72 3.98 -2.22 4.21
CA ASN A 72 5.28 -1.84 3.66
C ASN A 72 6.25 -1.35 4.75
N GLU A 73 5.80 -0.45 5.64
CA GLU A 73 6.60 0.00 6.79
C GLU A 73 7.04 -1.15 7.71
N GLY A 74 6.19 -2.17 7.90
CA GLY A 74 6.53 -3.36 8.67
C GLY A 74 7.63 -4.19 8.02
N LEU A 75 7.57 -4.34 6.69
CA LEU A 75 8.55 -5.09 5.91
C LEU A 75 9.91 -4.39 5.86
N ASP A 76 9.92 -3.07 5.69
CA ASP A 76 11.14 -2.28 5.75
C ASP A 76 11.85 -2.46 7.10
N LYS A 77 11.11 -2.43 8.20
CA LYS A 77 11.65 -2.70 9.55
C LYS A 77 12.22 -4.10 9.67
N VAL A 78 11.53 -5.11 9.14
CA VAL A 78 12.03 -6.49 9.13
C VAL A 78 13.35 -6.58 8.35
N ASN A 79 13.43 -5.94 7.17
CA ASN A 79 14.64 -5.91 6.36
C ASN A 79 15.81 -5.22 7.08
N GLN A 80 15.56 -4.07 7.72
CA GLN A 80 16.56 -3.36 8.53
C GLN A 80 17.07 -4.23 9.67
N ASN A 81 16.18 -4.81 10.47
CA ASN A 81 16.56 -5.68 11.59
C ASN A 81 17.41 -6.87 11.13
N TYR A 82 17.06 -7.50 10.00
CA TYR A 82 17.85 -8.60 9.45
C TYR A 82 19.24 -8.15 9.00
N ARG A 83 19.36 -7.01 8.32
CA ARG A 83 20.67 -6.45 7.94
C ARG A 83 21.54 -6.15 9.15
N GLU A 84 20.97 -5.53 10.17
CA GLU A 84 21.68 -5.25 11.42
C GLU A 84 22.19 -6.53 12.09
N VAL A 85 21.36 -7.59 12.12
CA VAL A 85 21.76 -8.89 12.65
C VAL A 85 22.88 -9.53 11.84
N GLU A 86 22.78 -9.52 10.50
CA GLU A 86 23.81 -10.07 9.61
C GLU A 86 25.13 -9.29 9.73
N GLU A 87 25.08 -7.96 9.79
CA GLU A 87 26.26 -7.11 9.99
C GLU A 87 26.91 -7.35 11.36
N ALA A 88 26.09 -7.46 12.42
CA ALA A 88 26.58 -7.77 13.76
C ALA A 88 27.23 -9.17 13.82
N LEU A 89 26.64 -10.15 13.13
CA LEU A 89 27.16 -11.51 13.05
C LEU A 89 28.47 -11.53 12.26
N ALA A 90 28.54 -10.87 11.11
CA ALA A 90 29.75 -10.74 10.30
C ALA A 90 30.88 -10.04 11.07
N ALA A 91 30.57 -8.95 11.80
CA ALA A 91 31.53 -8.25 12.64
C ALA A 91 32.04 -9.12 13.80
N ALA A 92 31.19 -9.95 14.40
CA ALA A 92 31.57 -10.88 15.45
C ALA A 92 32.51 -11.98 14.93
N PHE A 93 32.22 -12.55 13.75
CA PHE A 93 33.09 -13.53 13.11
C PHE A 93 34.44 -12.93 12.69
N ALA A 94 34.46 -11.73 12.10
CA ALA A 94 35.70 -11.04 11.73
C ALA A 94 36.59 -10.75 12.95
N LYS A 95 36.00 -10.39 14.11
CA LYS A 95 36.75 -10.24 15.37
C LYS A 95 37.26 -11.57 15.94
N GLY A 96 36.56 -12.68 15.68
CA GLY A 96 36.96 -14.02 16.11
C GLY A 96 38.10 -14.59 15.28
N GLU A 97 38.11 -14.35 13.98
CA GLU A 97 39.16 -14.82 13.05
C GLU A 97 40.48 -14.05 13.20
N GLY A 98 40.46 -12.78 13.60
CA GLY A 98 41.66 -12.00 13.89
C GLY A 98 42.38 -12.36 15.21
N LYS A 99 41.94 -13.40 15.92
CA LYS A 99 42.46 -13.83 17.23
C LYS A 99 43.20 -15.17 17.21
N LYS A 100 43.56 -15.69 16.03
CA LYS A 100 44.37 -16.90 15.84
C LYS A 100 45.77 -16.56 15.34
#